data_AF-A0A8S3VHI2-F1
#
_entry.id   AF-A0A8S3VHI2-F1
#
_cell.length_a   1.000
_cell.length_b   1.000
_cell.length_c   1.000
_cell.angle_alpha   90.00
_cell.angle_beta   90.00
_cell.angle_gamma   90.00
#
_symmetry.space_group_name_H-M   'P 1'
#
loop_
_entity.id
_entity.type
_entity.pdbx_description
1 polymer ?
#
loop_
_entity_poly.entity_id
_entity_poly.type
_entity_poly.pdbx_seq_one_letter_code
_entity_poly.pdbx_strand_id
1 'polypeptide(L)'
;MLKQRRISELLTNVDEKTAENVLPDSRRKGYFPHFFNKIENQNYIGEYPAPQDYDMNSMNVEDRHDFLKWYKEKKSKGAISDFAKEIEACCRVDVTILRKACLKFRELILTQTNYEMDAFDSVTIASMCMTIFRTCFLQEEHRVHLVTNSDLALQTQWVNGHG
;
A
#
# COMPACT_ATOMS: atom_id res chain seq x y z
N MET A 1 -13.23 -16.26 29.16
CA MET A 1 -12.39 -17.07 28.26
C MET A 1 -13.24 -17.82 27.23
N LEU A 2 -13.81 -17.14 26.21
CA LEU A 2 -14.67 -17.81 25.21
C LEU A 2 -14.64 -17.15 23.81
N LYS A 3 -13.55 -16.47 23.42
CA LYS A 3 -13.46 -15.76 22.12
C LYS A 3 -12.21 -16.04 21.28
N GLN A 4 -11.49 -17.15 21.50
CA GLN A 4 -10.27 -17.46 20.73
C GLN A 4 -10.37 -18.68 19.80
N ARG A 5 -11.48 -19.43 19.78
CA ARG A 5 -11.52 -20.72 19.07
C ARG A 5 -12.08 -20.73 17.65
N ARG A 6 -12.47 -19.59 17.06
CA ARG A 6 -13.09 -19.56 15.72
C ARG A 6 -12.26 -18.94 14.60
N ILE A 7 -11.09 -18.37 14.91
CA ILE A 7 -10.27 -17.68 13.90
C ILE A 7 -9.34 -18.66 13.17
N SER A 8 -8.86 -19.72 13.83
CA SER A 8 -7.95 -20.70 13.20
C SER A 8 -8.60 -21.53 12.08
N GLU A 9 -9.93 -21.74 12.11
CA GLU A 9 -10.66 -22.52 11.10
C GLU A 9 -11.08 -21.68 9.87
N LEU A 10 -11.07 -20.35 9.97
CA LEU A 10 -11.36 -19.45 8.84
C LEU A 10 -10.12 -19.08 8.03
N LEU A 11 -8.91 -19.39 8.52
CA LEU A 11 -7.65 -19.07 7.86
C LEU A 11 -7.13 -20.18 6.93
N THR A 12 -7.77 -21.35 6.86
CA THR A 12 -7.29 -22.45 6.01
C THR A 12 -7.84 -22.47 4.58
N ASN A 13 -8.69 -21.50 4.18
CA ASN A 13 -9.33 -21.50 2.86
C ASN A 13 -9.14 -20.22 2.04
N VAL A 14 -8.16 -19.38 2.38
CA VAL A 14 -7.71 -18.35 1.43
C VAL A 14 -6.70 -19.03 0.51
N ASP A 15 -7.23 -19.71 -0.51
CA ASP A 15 -6.46 -20.38 -1.56
C ASP A 15 -5.39 -19.41 -2.11
N GLU A 16 -4.15 -19.67 -1.71
CA GLU A 16 -2.90 -19.07 -2.19
C GLU A 16 -2.81 -19.12 -3.73
N LYS A 17 -3.56 -20.04 -4.37
CA LYS A 17 -3.67 -20.21 -5.82
C LYS A 17 -4.57 -19.22 -6.56
N THR A 18 -5.34 -18.39 -5.86
CA THR A 18 -6.26 -17.44 -6.54
C THR A 18 -5.61 -16.08 -6.81
N ALA A 19 -4.52 -15.74 -6.12
CA ALA A 19 -3.83 -14.45 -6.28
C ALA A 19 -3.05 -14.35 -7.59
N GLU A 20 -2.62 -15.48 -8.16
CA GLU A 20 -1.73 -15.53 -9.32
C GLU A 20 -2.43 -15.23 -10.66
N ASN A 21 -3.77 -15.20 -10.69
CA ASN A 21 -4.57 -14.97 -11.90
C ASN A 21 -5.30 -13.61 -11.97
N VAL A 22 -5.09 -12.68 -11.02
CA VAL A 22 -6.01 -11.53 -10.84
C VAL A 22 -5.43 -10.18 -11.29
N LEU A 23 -4.13 -10.10 -11.52
CA LEU A 23 -3.48 -8.88 -12.02
C LEU A 23 -3.06 -9.10 -13.48
N PRO A 24 -3.49 -8.26 -14.44
CA PRO A 24 -2.93 -8.32 -15.77
C PRO A 24 -1.42 -8.15 -15.62
N ASP A 25 -0.64 -9.08 -16.18
CA ASP A 25 0.80 -8.98 -16.19
C ASP A 25 1.17 -7.65 -16.83
N SER A 26 1.56 -6.66 -16.02
CA SER A 26 1.87 -5.31 -16.48
C SER A 26 2.97 -5.36 -17.54
N ARG A 27 3.86 -6.36 -17.46
CA ARG A 27 4.93 -6.63 -18.42
C ARG A 27 4.44 -7.14 -19.78
N ARG A 28 3.28 -7.82 -19.85
CA ARG A 28 2.75 -8.35 -21.12
C ARG A 28 2.08 -7.29 -21.99
N LYS A 29 1.80 -6.08 -21.47
CA LYS A 29 1.01 -5.06 -22.18
C LYS A 29 1.84 -4.04 -22.95
N GLY A 30 3.11 -3.84 -22.57
CA GLY A 30 4.04 -2.89 -23.20
C GLY A 30 4.82 -2.08 -22.16
N TYR A 31 5.74 -1.25 -22.63
CA TYR A 31 6.56 -0.37 -21.79
C TYR A 31 6.11 1.08 -21.97
N PHE A 32 6.07 1.87 -20.88
CA PHE A 32 5.67 3.27 -20.92
C PHE A 32 6.91 4.19 -20.90
N PRO A 33 7.00 5.22 -21.76
CA PRO A 33 8.17 6.09 -21.83
C PRO A 33 8.09 7.21 -20.77
N HIS A 34 8.49 6.90 -19.54
CA HIS A 34 8.40 7.80 -18.39
C HIS A 34 8.99 9.19 -18.61
N PHE A 35 10.17 9.31 -19.23
CA PHE A 35 10.81 10.62 -19.46
C PHE A 35 10.27 11.35 -20.70
N PHE A 36 9.46 10.67 -21.51
CA PHE A 36 8.73 11.28 -22.62
C PHE A 36 7.44 11.97 -22.17
N ASN A 37 6.97 11.69 -20.95
CA ASN A 37 5.76 12.28 -20.38
C ASN A 37 5.97 13.75 -20.01
N LYS A 38 5.89 14.61 -21.02
CA LYS A 38 5.97 16.06 -20.91
C LYS A 38 4.75 16.71 -21.56
N ILE A 39 4.45 17.96 -21.21
CA ILE A 39 3.28 18.69 -21.71
C ILE A 39 3.37 18.82 -23.24
N GLU A 40 4.57 19.05 -23.77
CA GLU A 40 4.82 19.22 -25.20
C GLU A 40 4.52 17.96 -26.02
N ASN A 41 4.59 16.79 -25.39
CA ASN A 41 4.42 15.49 -26.03
C ASN A 41 3.00 14.93 -25.92
N GLN A 42 2.07 15.58 -25.21
CA GLN A 42 0.74 15.01 -24.90
C GLN A 42 -0.08 14.64 -26.14
N ASN A 43 0.11 15.35 -27.26
CA ASN A 43 -0.56 15.09 -28.54
C ASN A 43 0.36 14.41 -29.57
N TYR A 44 1.49 13.82 -29.13
CA TYR A 44 2.46 13.21 -30.02
C TYR A 44 1.91 11.97 -30.70
N ILE A 45 2.04 11.94 -32.03
CA ILE A 45 1.79 10.78 -32.88
C ILE A 45 2.98 10.63 -33.82
N GLY A 46 3.74 9.54 -33.70
CA GLY A 46 4.96 9.37 -34.47
C GLY A 46 5.71 8.09 -34.16
N GLU A 47 7.03 8.11 -34.37
CA GLU A 47 7.89 6.98 -34.01
C GLU A 47 7.87 6.71 -32.51
N TYR A 48 8.17 5.47 -32.12
CA TYR A 48 8.36 5.15 -30.70
C TYR A 48 9.52 5.99 -30.10
N PRO A 49 9.35 6.55 -28.89
CA PRO A 49 10.39 7.31 -28.18
C PRO A 49 11.74 6.59 -28.07
N ALA A 50 12.80 7.33 -27.74
CA ALA A 50 14.12 6.73 -27.62
C ALA A 50 14.15 5.73 -26.45
N PRO A 51 14.98 4.66 -26.51
CA PRO A 51 15.08 3.69 -25.40
C PRO A 51 15.36 4.32 -24.03
N GLN A 52 16.09 5.44 -24.02
CA GLN A 52 16.41 6.20 -22.81
C GLN A 52 15.16 6.76 -22.16
N ASP A 53 14.11 7.09 -22.92
CA ASP A 53 12.87 7.66 -22.40
C ASP A 53 12.05 6.67 -21.56
N TYR A 54 12.35 5.37 -21.65
CA TYR A 54 11.70 4.28 -20.91
C TYR A 54 12.37 3.96 -19.57
N ASP A 55 13.32 4.78 -19.13
CA ASP A 55 14.12 4.51 -17.93
C ASP A 55 14.83 3.14 -17.97
N MET A 56 15.32 2.76 -19.15
CA MET A 56 16.02 1.49 -19.37
C MET A 56 17.18 1.26 -18.38
N ASN A 57 17.78 2.32 -17.84
CA ASN A 57 18.91 2.22 -16.92
C ASN A 57 18.53 1.72 -15.52
N SER A 58 17.30 1.93 -15.06
CA SER A 58 16.81 1.40 -13.78
C SER A 58 16.36 -0.07 -13.88
N MET A 59 16.12 -0.57 -15.09
CA MET A 59 15.76 -1.96 -15.33
C MET A 59 16.92 -2.92 -14.98
N ASN A 60 16.56 -4.04 -14.34
CA ASN A 60 17.49 -5.16 -14.16
C ASN A 60 17.85 -5.81 -15.51
N VAL A 61 18.79 -6.76 -15.50
CA VAL A 61 19.35 -7.34 -16.73
C VAL A 61 18.29 -8.07 -17.56
N GLU A 62 17.38 -8.80 -16.92
CA GLU A 62 16.33 -9.59 -17.58
C GLU A 62 15.24 -8.69 -18.19
N ASP A 63 14.70 -7.75 -17.40
CA ASP A 63 13.70 -6.79 -17.86
C ASP A 63 14.24 -5.92 -19.01
N ARG A 64 15.52 -5.52 -18.93
CA ARG A 64 16.18 -4.75 -20.01
C ARG A 64 16.29 -5.55 -21.29
N HIS A 65 16.58 -6.85 -21.21
CA HIS A 65 16.66 -7.73 -22.37
C HIS A 65 15.29 -7.83 -23.07
N ASP A 66 14.24 -8.06 -22.29
CA ASP A 66 12.87 -8.19 -22.81
C ASP A 66 12.35 -6.87 -23.39
N PHE A 67 12.68 -5.75 -22.75
CA PHE A 67 12.43 -4.41 -23.27
C PHE A 67 13.09 -4.20 -24.64
N LEU A 68 14.38 -4.49 -24.76
CA LEU A 68 15.11 -4.28 -26.02
C LEU A 68 14.57 -5.16 -27.14
N LYS A 69 14.11 -6.38 -26.83
CA LYS A 69 13.46 -7.25 -27.79
C LYS A 69 12.13 -6.64 -28.27
N TRP A 70 11.26 -6.25 -27.34
CA TRP A 70 9.98 -5.59 -27.65
C TRP A 70 10.18 -4.31 -28.47
N TYR A 71 11.16 -3.47 -28.08
CA TYR A 71 11.44 -2.19 -28.74
C TYR A 71 11.90 -2.40 -30.19
N LYS A 72 12.82 -3.36 -30.41
CA LYS A 72 13.28 -3.72 -31.76
C LYS A 72 12.12 -4.21 -32.63
N GLU A 73 11.23 -5.05 -32.10
CA GLU A 73 10.06 -5.54 -32.82
C GLU A 73 9.08 -4.42 -33.20
N LYS A 74 8.86 -3.45 -32.30
CA LYS A 74 8.03 -2.27 -32.58
C LYS A 74 8.63 -1.42 -33.69
N LYS A 75 9.92 -1.12 -33.60
CA LYS A 75 10.65 -0.31 -34.57
C LYS A 75 10.73 -0.98 -35.94
N SER A 76 11.00 -2.30 -35.99
CA SER A 76 11.07 -3.04 -37.26
C SER A 76 9.74 -3.12 -38.00
N LYS A 77 8.62 -3.06 -37.27
CA LYS A 77 7.27 -3.03 -37.85
C LYS A 77 6.83 -1.63 -38.29
N GLY A 78 7.65 -0.59 -38.08
CA GLY A 78 7.25 0.80 -38.33
C GLY A 78 6.03 1.21 -37.52
N ALA A 79 5.86 0.65 -36.32
CA ALA A 79 4.70 0.94 -35.48
C ALA A 79 4.70 2.41 -35.06
N ILE A 80 3.52 3.03 -35.13
CA ILE A 80 3.31 4.42 -34.71
C ILE A 80 2.87 4.43 -33.24
N SER A 81 3.53 5.26 -32.45
CA SER A 81 3.20 5.58 -31.08
C SER A 81 2.19 6.73 -31.06
N ASP A 82 1.04 6.51 -30.43
CA ASP A 82 0.03 7.52 -30.12
C ASP A 82 0.07 7.75 -28.60
N PHE A 83 0.74 8.82 -28.18
CA PHE A 83 1.12 8.99 -26.79
C PHE A 83 -0.08 9.23 -25.86
N ALA A 84 -1.13 9.89 -26.37
CA ALA A 84 -2.37 10.07 -25.62
C ALA A 84 -3.02 8.72 -25.28
N LYS A 85 -3.04 7.79 -26.24
CA LYS A 85 -3.56 6.43 -26.01
C LYS A 85 -2.68 5.62 -25.07
N GLU A 86 -1.35 5.79 -25.14
CA GLU A 86 -0.44 5.10 -24.23
C GLU A 86 -0.63 5.58 -22.77
N ILE A 87 -0.78 6.89 -22.54
CA ILE A 87 -1.11 7.44 -21.22
C ILE A 87 -2.45 6.90 -20.72
N GLU A 88 -3.50 6.96 -21.55
CA GLU A 88 -4.82 6.49 -21.14
C GLU A 88 -4.80 5.01 -20.76
N ALA A 89 -4.13 4.18 -21.56
CA ALA A 89 -3.99 2.76 -21.31
C ALA A 89 -3.20 2.48 -20.02
N CYS A 90 -2.11 3.23 -19.77
CA CYS A 90 -1.31 3.13 -18.55
C CYS A 90 -2.15 3.51 -17.33
N CYS A 91 -2.76 4.70 -17.33
CA CYS A 91 -3.61 5.18 -16.24
C CYS A 91 -4.75 4.21 -15.91
N ARG A 92 -5.39 3.62 -16.92
CA ARG A 92 -6.46 2.64 -16.72
C ARG A 92 -5.96 1.40 -15.99
N VAL A 93 -4.77 0.92 -16.32
CA VAL A 93 -4.15 -0.24 -15.65
C VAL A 93 -3.76 0.13 -14.23
N ASP A 94 -3.04 1.24 -14.04
CA ASP A 94 -2.56 1.68 -12.73
C ASP A 94 -3.70 1.89 -11.74
N VAL A 95 -4.74 2.62 -12.13
CA VAL A 95 -5.92 2.87 -11.29
C VAL A 95 -6.69 1.58 -11.03
N THR A 96 -6.71 0.64 -11.99
CA THR A 96 -7.35 -0.67 -11.77
C THR A 96 -6.59 -1.50 -10.74
N ILE A 97 -5.26 -1.53 -10.82
CA ILE A 97 -4.40 -2.23 -9.86
C ILE A 97 -4.55 -1.59 -8.47
N LEU A 98 -4.43 -0.26 -8.39
CA LEU A 98 -4.58 0.48 -7.15
C LEU A 98 -5.96 0.24 -6.52
N ARG A 99 -7.05 0.31 -7.31
CA ARG A 99 -8.40 0.01 -6.82
C ARG A 99 -8.51 -1.39 -6.24
N LYS A 100 -7.99 -2.41 -6.93
CA LYS A 100 -8.02 -3.80 -6.46
C LYS A 100 -7.22 -3.98 -5.17
N ALA A 101 -6.02 -3.41 -5.12
CA ALA A 101 -5.16 -3.44 -3.93
C ALA A 101 -5.85 -2.75 -2.74
N CYS A 102 -6.43 -1.56 -2.94
CA CYS A 102 -7.17 -0.82 -1.92
C CYS A 102 -8.39 -1.59 -1.42
N LEU A 103 -9.16 -2.22 -2.31
CA LEU A 103 -10.31 -3.05 -1.92
C LEU A 103 -9.87 -4.25 -1.07
N LYS A 104 -8.78 -4.94 -1.47
CA LYS A 104 -8.27 -6.08 -0.71
C LYS A 104 -7.70 -5.64 0.64
N PHE A 105 -6.97 -4.53 0.67
CA PHE A 105 -6.44 -3.96 1.91
C PHE A 105 -7.55 -3.59 2.90
N ARG A 106 -8.61 -2.91 2.41
CA ARG A 106 -9.78 -2.56 3.22
C ARG A 106 -10.51 -3.80 3.76
N GLU A 107 -10.72 -4.81 2.91
CA GLU A 107 -11.32 -6.09 3.32
C GLU A 107 -10.52 -6.72 4.46
N LEU A 108 -9.19 -6.82 4.31
CA LEU A 108 -8.33 -7.40 5.33
C LEU A 108 -8.44 -6.65 6.67
N ILE A 109 -8.37 -5.32 6.66
CA ILE A 109 -8.46 -4.52 7.90
C ILE A 109 -9.83 -4.71 8.56
N LEU A 110 -10.93 -4.55 7.82
CA LEU A 110 -12.27 -4.77 8.35
C LEU A 110 -12.41 -6.16 8.97
N THR A 111 -11.93 -7.21 8.30
CA THR A 111 -11.98 -8.57 8.86
C THR A 111 -11.14 -8.72 10.12
N GLN A 112 -9.92 -8.17 10.16
CA GLN A 112 -9.03 -8.30 11.32
C GLN A 112 -9.51 -7.48 12.54
N THR A 113 -10.20 -6.37 12.32
CA THR A 113 -10.74 -5.51 13.38
C THR A 113 -12.21 -5.82 13.70
N ASN A 114 -12.72 -7.00 13.31
CA ASN A 114 -14.11 -7.39 13.53
C ASN A 114 -15.14 -6.35 13.04
N TYR A 115 -14.85 -5.72 11.90
CA TYR A 115 -15.64 -4.68 11.22
C TYR A 115 -15.83 -3.39 12.02
N GLU A 116 -15.02 -3.16 13.05
CA GLU A 116 -15.11 -1.94 13.87
C GLU A 116 -14.33 -0.75 13.28
N MET A 117 -13.44 -0.99 12.30
CA MET A 117 -12.56 0.05 11.73
C MET A 117 -12.39 -0.09 10.22
N ASP A 118 -12.36 1.05 9.52
CA ASP A 118 -12.02 1.11 8.11
C ASP A 118 -10.56 1.51 7.91
N ALA A 119 -9.88 0.84 6.96
CA ALA A 119 -8.51 1.15 6.59
C ALA A 119 -8.32 2.61 6.14
N PHE A 120 -9.38 3.20 5.55
CA PHE A 120 -9.35 4.55 5.00
C PHE A 120 -9.85 5.64 5.95
N ASP A 121 -10.21 5.31 7.19
CA ASP A 121 -10.45 6.31 8.25
C ASP A 121 -9.16 7.02 8.68
N SER A 122 -8.00 6.49 8.26
CA SER A 122 -6.69 7.07 8.47
C SER A 122 -5.99 7.35 7.13
N VAL A 123 -5.32 8.50 7.05
CA VAL A 123 -4.59 8.93 5.84
C VAL A 123 -3.35 8.07 5.59
N THR A 124 -2.73 7.54 6.65
CA THR A 124 -1.51 6.73 6.57
C THR A 124 -1.67 5.39 7.28
N ILE A 125 -0.93 4.38 6.80
CA ILE A 125 -0.89 3.05 7.41
C ILE A 125 -0.41 3.14 8.87
N ALA A 126 0.57 3.99 9.18
CA ALA A 126 1.06 4.17 10.54
C ALA A 126 -0.04 4.70 11.50
N SER A 127 -0.81 5.70 11.05
CA SER A 127 -1.95 6.21 11.81
C SER A 127 -3.00 5.14 12.03
N MET A 128 -3.36 4.40 10.97
CA MET A 128 -4.31 3.29 11.04
C MET A 128 -3.88 2.22 12.04
N CYS A 129 -2.64 1.74 11.94
CA CYS A 129 -2.10 0.73 12.86
C CYS A 129 -2.11 1.22 14.31
N MET A 130 -1.81 2.50 14.55
CA MET A 130 -1.83 3.08 15.88
C MET A 130 -3.26 3.17 16.44
N THR A 131 -4.24 3.51 15.60
CA THR A 131 -5.66 3.51 15.99
C THR A 131 -6.11 2.10 16.36
N ILE A 132 -5.86 1.12 15.50
CA ILE A 132 -6.17 -0.31 15.75
C ILE A 132 -5.51 -0.78 17.06
N PHE A 133 -4.24 -0.46 17.27
CA PHE A 133 -3.54 -0.82 18.51
C PHE A 133 -4.24 -0.26 19.75
N ARG A 134 -4.60 1.03 19.74
CA ARG A 134 -5.25 1.69 20.86
C ARG A 134 -6.66 1.19 21.15
N THR A 135 -7.42 0.81 20.14
CA THR A 135 -8.83 0.42 20.32
C THR A 135 -9.03 -1.07 20.47
N CYS A 136 -8.21 -1.90 19.83
CA CYS A 136 -8.39 -3.35 19.81
C CYS A 136 -7.45 -4.09 20.76
N PHE A 137 -6.29 -3.51 21.11
CA PHE A 137 -5.23 -4.24 21.84
C PHE A 137 -4.80 -3.58 23.16
N LEU A 138 -4.93 -2.26 23.30
CA LEU A 138 -4.57 -1.57 24.53
C LEU A 138 -5.68 -1.75 25.58
N GLN A 139 -5.37 -2.43 26.68
CA GLN A 139 -6.30 -2.57 27.80
C GLN A 139 -6.37 -1.28 28.61
N GLU A 140 -7.58 -0.85 28.97
CA GLU A 140 -7.82 0.26 29.90
C GLU A 140 -7.46 -0.14 31.35
N GLU A 141 -6.18 -0.33 31.66
CA GLU A 141 -5.74 -0.40 33.06
C GLU A 141 -5.50 1.01 33.60
N HIS A 142 -6.58 1.65 34.06
CA HIS A 142 -6.47 2.87 34.85
C HIS A 142 -6.31 2.51 36.33
N ARG A 143 -5.08 2.53 36.85
CA ARG A 143 -4.84 2.53 38.30
C ARG A 143 -4.76 3.97 38.79
N VAL A 144 -5.85 4.44 39.38
CA VAL A 144 -5.87 5.75 40.05
C VAL A 144 -5.43 5.54 41.50
N HIS A 145 -4.28 6.11 41.88
CA HIS A 145 -3.92 6.23 43.29
C HIS A 145 -4.70 7.39 43.90
N LEU A 146 -5.72 7.06 44.70
CA LEU A 146 -6.39 8.04 45.52
C LEU A 146 -5.48 8.39 46.69
N VAL A 147 -4.88 9.58 46.64
CA VAL A 147 -4.15 10.14 47.78
C VAL A 147 -5.21 10.71 48.73
N THR A 148 -5.32 10.12 49.90
CA THR A 148 -6.21 10.63 50.96
C THR A 148 -5.51 11.73 51.74
N ASN A 149 -6.25 12.63 52.40
CA ASN A 149 -5.65 13.68 53.25
C ASN A 149 -4.78 13.10 54.38
N SER A 150 -5.00 11.85 54.79
CA SER A 150 -4.13 11.11 55.72
C SER A 150 -2.75 10.78 55.13
N ASP A 151 -2.64 10.58 53.82
CA ASP A 151 -1.36 10.28 53.15
C ASP A 151 -0.49 11.55 53.04
N LEU A 152 -1.12 12.72 52.89
CA LEU A 152 -0.45 14.03 52.92
C LEU A 152 0.08 14.39 54.33
N ALA A 153 -0.60 13.93 55.38
CA ALA A 153 -0.17 14.13 56.77
C ALA A 153 1.08 13.30 57.13
N LEU A 154 1.25 12.11 56.54
CA LEU A 154 2.44 11.29 56.74
C LEU A 154 3.68 11.84 56.00
N GLN A 155 3.50 12.46 54.83
CA GLN A 155 4.61 13.11 54.12
C GLN A 155 5.08 14.39 54.83
N THR A 156 4.18 15.15 55.45
CA THR A 156 4.56 16.36 56.21
C THR A 156 5.24 16.05 57.55
N GLN A 157 5.03 14.86 58.14
CA GLN A 157 5.80 14.43 59.32
C GLN A 157 7.25 14.06 59.00
N TRP A 158 7.55 13.53 57.82
CA TRP A 158 8.93 13.21 57.41
C TRP A 158 9.79 14.45 57.14
N VAL A 159 9.18 15.55 56.67
CA VAL A 159 9.92 16.80 56.37
C VAL A 159 10.26 17.59 57.65
N ASN A 160 9.51 17.41 58.73
CA ASN A 160 9.68 18.17 59.99
C ASN A 160 10.46 17.40 61.09
N GLY A 161 10.95 16.19 60.80
CA GLY A 161 11.67 15.32 61.76
C GLY A 161 13.19 15.37 61.69
N HIS A 162 13.77 16.18 60.79
CA HIS A 162 15.22 16.42 60.70
C HIS A 162 15.50 17.91 60.92
N GLY A 163 15.42 18.33 62.17
CA GLY A 163 15.89 19.63 62.68
C GLY A 163 16.78 19.41 63.89
#